data_AF-A0A5B7C416-F1
#
_entry.id   AF-A0A5B7C416-F1
#
_cell.length_a   1.000
_cell.length_b   1.000
_cell.length_c   1.000
_cell.angle_alpha   90.00
_cell.angle_beta   90.00
_cell.angle_gamma   90.00
#
_symmetry.space_group_name_H-M   'P 1'
#
loop_
_entity.id
_entity.type
_entity.pdbx_description
1 polymer ?
#
loop_
_entity_poly.entity_id
_entity_poly.type
_entity_poly.pdbx_seq_one_letter_code
_entity_poly.pdbx_strand_id
1 'polypeptide(L)'
;NSIMGIQKDRVRFKVGGKIFETTATTIANAGRNSLFGAMFDDNWNLQTDGSDEYFIDRNPDCFAVLLDLLRTGELCIPSNIPEKLLYREALFYGLLDHVRSAKWGQFDGNRLRLSRSKTGQAPGDGTAIRAGPDGGCCVAHGSMVH
;
A
#
# COMPACT_ATOMS: atom_id res chain seq x y z
N ASN A 1 -2.22 -26.84 35.48
CA ASN A 1 -2.26 -27.36 34.09
C ASN A 1 -3.26 -26.59 33.27
N SER A 2 -2.85 -25.44 32.71
CA SER A 2 -3.67 -24.73 31.73
C SER A 2 -3.23 -25.22 30.36
N ILE A 3 -4.07 -26.01 29.72
CA ILE A 3 -3.93 -26.35 28.30
C ILE A 3 -4.14 -25.03 27.57
N MET A 4 -3.05 -24.36 27.22
CA MET A 4 -3.07 -23.20 26.33
C MET A 4 -3.64 -23.66 25.00
N GLY A 5 -4.97 -23.49 24.85
CA GLY A 5 -5.67 -23.69 23.60
C GLY A 5 -4.90 -22.94 22.52
N ILE A 6 -4.48 -23.67 21.50
CA ILE A 6 -3.83 -23.16 20.31
C ILE A 6 -4.82 -22.16 19.68
N GLN A 7 -4.67 -20.88 20.02
CA GLN A 7 -5.48 -19.82 19.43
C GLN A 7 -5.08 -19.72 17.95
N LYS A 8 -6.01 -20.15 17.12
CA LYS A 8 -6.14 -20.04 15.67
C LYS A 8 -5.24 -18.94 15.05
N ASP A 9 -4.02 -19.30 14.68
CA ASP A 9 -3.08 -18.44 13.91
C ASP A 9 -3.51 -18.30 12.44
N ARG A 10 -4.80 -18.41 12.14
CA ARG A 10 -5.33 -18.35 10.78
C ARG A 10 -6.47 -17.35 10.70
N VAL A 11 -6.31 -16.40 9.80
CA VAL A 11 -7.27 -15.35 9.45
C VAL A 11 -7.79 -15.63 8.05
N ARG A 12 -9.10 -15.47 7.85
CA ARG A 12 -9.74 -15.65 6.55
C ARG A 12 -10.27 -14.33 6.02
N PHE A 13 -10.00 -14.06 4.75
CA PHE A 13 -10.48 -12.90 4.01
C PHE A 13 -11.34 -13.36 2.84
N LYS A 14 -12.56 -12.86 2.73
CA LYS A 14 -13.41 -13.03 1.56
C LYS A 14 -13.31 -11.78 0.69
N VAL A 15 -12.47 -11.83 -0.33
CA VAL A 15 -12.16 -10.70 -1.22
C VAL A 15 -12.83 -10.89 -2.56
N GLY A 16 -13.77 -10.01 -2.94
CA GLY A 16 -14.44 -10.07 -4.25
C GLY A 16 -15.09 -11.42 -4.57
N GLY A 17 -15.56 -12.14 -3.54
CA GLY A 17 -16.15 -13.47 -3.67
C GLY A 17 -15.17 -14.66 -3.53
N LYS A 18 -13.85 -14.43 -3.49
CA LYS A 18 -12.84 -15.48 -3.28
C LYS A 18 -12.36 -15.49 -1.83
N ILE A 19 -12.22 -16.69 -1.25
CA ILE A 19 -11.72 -16.86 0.11
C ILE A 19 -10.20 -17.04 0.08
N PHE A 20 -9.52 -16.28 0.93
CA PHE A 20 -8.10 -16.36 1.21
C PHE A 20 -7.91 -16.70 2.67
N GLU A 21 -6.97 -17.58 2.96
CA GLU A 21 -6.60 -17.93 4.33
C GLU A 21 -5.10 -17.69 4.51
N THR A 22 -4.74 -17.06 5.63
CA THR A 22 -3.36 -16.64 5.92
C THR A 22 -3.15 -16.52 7.42
N THR A 23 -1.93 -16.23 7.87
CA THR A 23 -1.63 -16.10 9.31
C THR A 23 -1.60 -14.67 9.78
N ALA A 24 -1.73 -14.47 11.10
CA ALA A 24 -1.58 -13.14 11.71
C ALA A 24 -0.17 -12.57 11.43
N THR A 25 0.85 -13.42 11.41
CA THR A 25 2.24 -13.03 11.07
C THR A 25 2.35 -12.44 9.66
N THR A 26 1.74 -13.07 8.65
CA THR A 26 1.76 -12.51 7.28
C THR A 26 1.12 -11.13 7.23
N ILE A 27 0.02 -10.94 7.95
CA ILE A 27 -0.67 -9.66 7.94
C ILE A 27 0.09 -8.60 8.74
N ALA A 28 0.79 -8.98 9.82
CA ALA A 28 1.66 -8.05 10.56
C ALA A 28 2.74 -7.41 9.68
N ASN A 29 3.20 -8.10 8.62
CA ASN A 29 4.16 -7.55 7.65
C ASN A 29 3.59 -6.36 6.86
N ALA A 30 2.27 -6.18 6.81
CA ALA A 30 1.62 -5.04 6.17
C ALA A 30 1.91 -3.72 6.91
N GLY A 31 2.27 -3.78 8.20
CA GLY A 31 2.52 -2.60 9.02
C GLY A 31 1.25 -1.92 9.54
N ARG A 32 1.40 -1.11 10.60
CA ARG A 32 0.28 -0.47 11.32
C ARG A 32 -0.46 0.59 10.51
N ASN A 33 0.19 1.17 9.50
CA ASN A 33 -0.39 2.16 8.60
C ASN A 33 -1.17 1.55 7.43
N SER A 34 -1.24 0.21 7.34
CA SER A 34 -2.05 -0.49 6.34
C SER A 34 -3.50 -0.65 6.79
N LEU A 35 -4.38 -1.01 5.84
CA LEU A 35 -5.75 -1.40 6.14
C LEU A 35 -5.80 -2.51 7.21
N PHE A 36 -4.84 -3.41 7.17
CA PHE A 36 -4.79 -4.52 8.10
C PHE A 36 -4.31 -4.12 9.49
N GLY A 37 -3.42 -3.14 9.58
CA GLY A 37 -3.01 -2.55 10.85
C GLY A 37 -4.22 -2.02 11.64
N ALA A 38 -5.13 -1.33 10.94
CA ALA A 38 -6.37 -0.85 11.53
C ALA A 38 -7.30 -2.00 11.98
N MET A 39 -7.27 -3.17 11.33
CA MET A 39 -8.09 -4.33 11.73
C MET A 39 -7.63 -5.01 13.02
N PHE A 40 -6.36 -4.84 13.42
CA PHE A 40 -5.78 -5.45 14.63
C PHE A 40 -5.70 -4.51 15.84
N ASP A 41 -6.00 -3.22 15.67
CA ASP A 41 -6.25 -2.37 16.84
C ASP A 41 -7.59 -2.77 17.45
N ASP A 42 -7.60 -2.99 18.77
CA ASP A 42 -8.73 -3.50 19.59
C ASP A 42 -10.07 -2.73 19.43
N ASN A 43 -10.06 -1.65 18.66
CA ASN A 43 -11.19 -0.76 18.44
C ASN A 43 -11.90 -0.97 17.09
N TRP A 44 -11.39 -1.85 16.21
CA TRP A 44 -11.99 -2.09 14.90
C TRP A 44 -12.99 -3.26 14.92
N ASN A 45 -14.22 -2.93 15.32
CA ASN A 45 -15.38 -3.82 15.27
C ASN A 45 -15.83 -4.09 13.82
N LEU A 46 -14.99 -4.74 13.00
CA LEU A 46 -15.50 -5.45 11.83
C LEU A 46 -16.28 -6.64 12.39
N GLN A 47 -17.60 -6.49 12.45
CA GLN A 47 -18.56 -7.50 12.92
C GLN A 47 -18.15 -8.87 12.38
N THR A 48 -17.51 -9.66 13.23
CA THR A 48 -17.46 -11.10 13.04
C THR A 48 -18.84 -11.55 13.49
N ASP A 49 -19.72 -11.90 12.55
CA ASP A 49 -21.06 -12.41 12.83
C ASP A 49 -21.01 -13.83 13.43
N GLY A 50 -20.07 -14.09 14.35
CA GLY A 50 -19.62 -15.41 14.76
C GLY A 50 -18.73 -16.12 13.74
N SER A 51 -18.51 -15.53 12.56
CA SER A 51 -17.58 -16.05 11.54
C SER A 51 -16.23 -15.33 11.61
N ASP A 52 -15.16 -16.12 11.75
CA ASP A 52 -13.74 -15.69 11.68
C ASP A 52 -13.32 -15.27 10.26
N GLU A 53 -14.17 -14.53 9.55
CA GLU A 53 -14.01 -14.19 8.13
C GLU A 53 -14.25 -12.69 7.90
N TYR A 54 -13.25 -12.02 7.32
CA TYR A 54 -13.30 -10.60 6.98
C TYR A 54 -13.70 -10.41 5.52
N PHE A 55 -14.79 -9.70 5.25
CA PHE A 55 -15.22 -9.41 3.88
C PHE A 55 -14.58 -8.12 3.35
N ILE A 56 -14.06 -8.18 2.12
CA ILE A 56 -13.45 -7.05 1.42
C ILE A 56 -13.98 -7.00 -0.02
N ASP A 57 -14.71 -5.94 -0.36
CA ASP A 57 -15.32 -5.77 -1.69
C ASP A 57 -14.32 -5.19 -2.71
N ARG A 58 -13.26 -5.94 -3.01
CA ARG A 58 -12.14 -5.54 -3.88
C ARG A 58 -11.73 -6.66 -4.83
N ASN A 59 -10.77 -6.37 -5.72
CA ASN A 59 -10.28 -7.31 -6.71
C ASN A 59 -9.46 -8.46 -6.06
N PRO A 60 -9.88 -9.73 -6.21
CA PRO A 60 -9.20 -10.86 -5.59
C PRO A 60 -7.83 -11.19 -6.21
N ASP A 61 -7.62 -10.93 -7.50
CA ASP A 61 -6.38 -11.26 -8.19
C ASP A 61 -5.25 -10.32 -7.76
N CYS A 62 -5.54 -9.03 -7.63
CA CYS A 62 -4.60 -8.08 -7.05
C CYS A 62 -4.33 -8.37 -5.58
N PHE A 63 -5.34 -8.76 -4.81
CA PHE A 63 -5.15 -9.15 -3.41
C PHE A 63 -4.22 -10.36 -3.29
N ALA A 64 -4.32 -11.34 -4.18
CA ALA A 64 -3.41 -12.50 -4.21
C ALA A 64 -1.94 -12.06 -4.35
N VAL A 65 -1.66 -11.15 -5.29
CA VAL A 65 -0.31 -10.59 -5.50
C VAL A 65 0.18 -9.84 -4.27
N LEU A 66 -0.66 -9.00 -3.67
CA LEU A 66 -0.30 -8.25 -2.47
C LEU A 66 -0.07 -9.18 -1.27
N LEU A 67 -0.85 -10.24 -1.15
CA LEU A 67 -0.69 -11.22 -0.07
C LEU A 67 0.61 -12.01 -0.24
N ASP A 68 0.97 -12.41 -1.46
CA ASP A 68 2.23 -13.09 -1.74
C ASP A 68 3.44 -12.17 -1.52
N LEU A 69 3.30 -10.88 -1.84
CA LEU A 69 4.28 -9.85 -1.48
C LEU A 69 4.49 -9.79 0.04
N LEU A 70 3.44 -9.86 0.85
CA LEU A 70 3.57 -9.88 2.31
C LEU A 70 4.20 -11.17 2.85
N ARG A 71 4.05 -12.29 2.13
CA ARG A 71 4.64 -13.59 2.51
C ARG A 71 6.13 -13.67 2.19
N THR A 72 6.52 -13.15 1.03
CA THR A 72 7.84 -13.38 0.44
C THR A 72 8.75 -12.16 0.47
N GLY A 73 8.16 -10.95 0.53
CA GLY A 73 8.87 -9.69 0.29
C GLY A 73 9.15 -9.42 -1.20
N GLU A 74 8.77 -10.32 -2.10
CA GLU A 74 9.02 -10.22 -3.54
C GLU A 74 7.75 -9.87 -4.31
N LEU A 75 7.89 -9.02 -5.34
CA LEU A 75 6.77 -8.60 -6.17
C LEU A 75 6.72 -9.39 -7.48
N CYS A 76 5.80 -10.36 -7.54
CA CYS A 76 5.52 -11.14 -8.74
C CYS A 76 4.15 -10.76 -9.31
N ILE A 77 4.12 -10.02 -10.42
CA ILE A 77 2.87 -9.59 -11.07
C ILE A 77 2.58 -10.50 -12.28
N PRO A 78 1.49 -11.29 -12.27
CA PRO A 78 1.03 -12.04 -13.44
C PRO A 78 0.76 -11.13 -14.64
N SER A 79 1.05 -11.61 -15.85
CA SER A 79 0.91 -10.83 -17.10
C SER A 79 -0.51 -10.35 -17.40
N ASN A 80 -1.53 -11.02 -16.86
CA ASN A 80 -2.93 -10.67 -17.00
C ASN A 80 -3.39 -9.57 -16.02
N ILE A 81 -2.55 -9.12 -15.09
CA ILE A 81 -2.88 -8.06 -14.14
C ILE A 81 -2.17 -6.76 -14.58
N PRO A 82 -2.92 -5.74 -15.03
CA PRO A 82 -2.33 -4.45 -15.36
C PRO A 82 -1.67 -3.84 -14.13
N GLU A 83 -0.41 -3.42 -14.27
CA GLU A 83 0.34 -2.85 -13.15
C GLU A 83 -0.40 -1.68 -12.50
N LYS A 84 -0.97 -0.76 -13.30
CA LYS A 84 -1.77 0.36 -12.80
C LYS A 84 -2.93 -0.09 -11.88
N LEU A 85 -3.55 -1.23 -12.16
CA LEU A 85 -4.61 -1.79 -11.32
C LEU A 85 -4.04 -2.22 -9.97
N LEU A 86 -2.92 -2.94 -9.96
CA LEU A 86 -2.24 -3.35 -8.73
C LEU A 86 -1.84 -2.16 -7.86
N TYR A 87 -1.33 -1.07 -8.45
CA TYR A 87 -0.98 0.14 -7.70
C TYR A 87 -2.20 0.79 -7.04
N ARG A 88 -3.38 0.76 -7.69
CA ARG A 88 -4.62 1.27 -7.09
C ARG A 88 -5.09 0.42 -5.93
N GLU A 89 -5.00 -0.90 -6.05
CA GLU A 89 -5.31 -1.80 -4.94
C GLU A 89 -4.30 -1.66 -3.81
N ALA A 90 -3.00 -1.59 -4.11
CA ALA A 90 -1.95 -1.37 -3.11
C ALA A 90 -2.19 -0.07 -2.32
N LEU A 91 -2.63 1.00 -2.98
CA LEU A 91 -3.03 2.23 -2.30
C LEU A 91 -4.23 2.00 -1.37
N PHE A 92 -5.25 1.27 -1.81
CA PHE A 92 -6.42 0.94 -1.00
C PHE A 92 -6.04 0.14 0.26
N TYR A 93 -5.17 -0.85 0.12
CA TYR A 93 -4.72 -1.68 1.24
C TYR A 93 -3.64 -1.01 2.12
N GLY A 94 -3.14 0.17 1.74
CA GLY A 94 -2.02 0.82 2.42
C GLY A 94 -0.69 0.09 2.26
N LEU A 95 -0.51 -0.63 1.14
CA LEU A 95 0.67 -1.42 0.78
C LEU A 95 1.47 -0.83 -0.38
N LEU A 96 1.19 0.42 -0.75
CA LEU A 96 1.86 1.05 -1.89
C LEU A 96 3.38 1.06 -1.70
N ASP A 97 3.87 1.41 -0.52
CA ASP A 97 5.30 1.48 -0.25
C ASP A 97 5.97 0.10 -0.27
N HIS A 98 5.28 -0.98 0.13
CA HIS A 98 5.77 -2.35 -0.05
C HIS A 98 5.96 -2.68 -1.53
N VAL A 99 4.96 -2.36 -2.37
CA VAL A 99 5.04 -2.56 -3.82
C VAL A 99 6.19 -1.75 -4.42
N ARG A 100 6.36 -0.48 -4.00
CA ARG A 100 7.45 0.37 -4.48
C ARG A 100 8.83 -0.18 -4.08
N SER A 101 8.97 -0.56 -2.81
CA SER A 101 10.21 -1.09 -2.24
C SER A 101 10.62 -2.40 -2.92
N ALA A 102 9.69 -3.33 -3.11
CA ALA A 102 9.97 -4.58 -3.79
C ALA A 102 10.30 -4.39 -5.28
N LYS A 103 9.70 -3.41 -5.95
CA LYS A 103 9.95 -3.16 -7.37
C LYS A 103 11.25 -2.42 -7.66
N TRP A 104 11.54 -1.38 -6.90
CA TRP A 104 12.64 -0.44 -7.20
C TRP A 104 13.77 -0.47 -6.17
N GLY A 105 13.62 -1.26 -5.11
CA GLY A 105 14.46 -1.19 -3.93
C GLY A 105 14.07 -0.04 -3.01
N GLN A 106 14.76 0.05 -1.87
CA GLN A 106 14.65 1.23 -1.01
C GLN A 106 15.11 2.47 -1.77
N PHE A 107 14.41 3.58 -1.56
CA PHE A 107 14.82 4.86 -2.11
C PHE A 107 16.20 5.23 -1.55
N ASP A 108 17.19 5.34 -2.43
CA ASP A 108 18.54 5.79 -2.10
C ASP A 108 18.80 7.16 -2.72
N GLY A 109 18.77 8.19 -1.87
CA GLY A 109 19.05 9.57 -2.26
C GLY A 109 20.44 9.76 -2.88
N ASN A 110 21.40 8.89 -2.56
CA ASN A 110 22.76 8.95 -3.10
C ASN A 110 22.83 8.43 -4.55
N ARG A 111 21.80 7.71 -5.02
CA ARG A 111 21.70 7.23 -6.41
C ARG A 111 20.93 8.18 -7.31
N LEU A 112 20.48 9.33 -6.80
CA LEU A 112 19.81 10.34 -7.60
C LEU A 112 20.74 10.86 -8.70
N ARG A 113 20.25 10.84 -9.95
CA ARG A 113 20.92 11.45 -11.10
C ARG A 113 19.96 12.41 -11.78
N LEU A 114 20.49 13.53 -12.28
CA LEU A 114 19.71 14.46 -13.09
C LEU A 114 19.18 13.74 -14.33
N SER A 115 17.89 13.44 -14.37
CA SER A 115 17.24 12.82 -15.53
C SER A 115 16.99 13.85 -16.64
N ARG A 116 16.43 15.01 -16.27
CA ARG A 116 16.07 16.07 -17.19
C ARG A 116 15.98 17.39 -16.44
N SER A 117 16.57 18.45 -16.99
CA SER A 117 16.26 19.81 -16.58
C SER A 117 15.00 20.28 -17.31
N LYS A 118 14.02 20.79 -16.56
CA LYS A 118 12.87 21.50 -17.12
C LYS A 118 13.19 22.99 -17.04
N THR A 119 13.52 23.57 -18.18
CA THR A 119 13.81 25.00 -18.31
C THR A 119 12.59 25.73 -18.86
N GLY A 120 12.35 26.94 -18.38
CA GLY A 120 11.25 27.80 -18.79
C GLY A 120 11.32 29.13 -18.06
N GLN A 121 10.73 30.17 -18.64
CA GLN A 121 10.65 31.48 -18.02
C GLN A 121 9.41 31.50 -17.11
N ALA A 122 9.63 31.55 -15.81
CA ALA A 122 8.54 31.68 -14.87
C ALA A 122 8.00 33.14 -14.90
N PRO A 123 6.68 33.36 -14.78
CA PRO A 123 6.10 34.72 -14.81
C PRO A 123 6.55 35.62 -13.65
N GLY A 124 7.20 35.05 -12.62
CA GLY A 124 7.76 35.77 -11.48
C GLY A 124 8.74 34.90 -10.69
N ASP A 125 9.15 35.37 -9.52
CA ASP A 125 10.06 34.62 -8.65
C ASP A 125 9.34 33.42 -8.04
N GLY A 126 9.86 32.21 -8.29
CA GLY A 126 9.30 30.97 -7.73
C GLY A 126 9.62 30.89 -6.24
N THR A 127 8.60 30.82 -5.39
CA THR A 127 8.76 30.81 -3.92
C THR A 127 8.56 29.43 -3.31
N ALA A 128 7.89 28.52 -4.01
CA ALA A 128 7.72 27.14 -3.56
C ALA A 128 7.60 26.16 -4.72
N ILE A 129 8.13 24.95 -4.52
CA ILE A 129 7.96 23.79 -5.41
C ILE A 129 7.19 22.72 -4.62
N ARG A 130 6.10 22.19 -5.17
CA ARG A 130 5.32 21.10 -4.56
C ARG A 130 5.14 19.95 -5.54
N ALA A 131 5.38 18.73 -5.06
CA ALA A 131 5.10 17.50 -5.80
C ALA A 131 3.69 17.00 -5.48
N GLY A 132 2.96 16.58 -6.52
CA GLY A 132 1.67 15.91 -6.42
C GLY A 132 1.82 14.40 -6.19
N PRO A 133 0.77 13.72 -5.71
CA PRO A 133 0.79 12.27 -5.46
C PRO A 133 1.02 11.44 -6.73
N ASP A 134 0.74 12.02 -7.89
CA ASP A 134 0.91 11.44 -9.23
C ASP A 134 2.28 11.74 -9.85
N GLY A 135 3.19 12.38 -9.11
CA GLY A 135 4.49 12.82 -9.62
C GLY A 135 4.44 14.12 -10.43
N GLY A 136 3.28 14.79 -10.48
CA GLY A 136 3.19 16.17 -10.96
C GLY A 136 3.99 17.12 -10.07
N CYS A 137 4.35 18.29 -10.59
CA CYS A 137 5.02 19.31 -9.80
C CYS A 137 4.48 20.69 -10.17
N CYS A 138 4.16 21.50 -9.17
CA CYS A 138 3.76 22.89 -9.36
C CYS A 138 4.79 23.84 -8.72
N VAL A 139 4.99 24.98 -9.37
CA VAL A 139 5.77 26.10 -8.84
C VAL A 139 4.79 27.20 -8.50
N ALA A 140 4.81 27.67 -7.25
CA ALA A 140 4.01 28.80 -6.81
C ALA A 140 4.86 30.08 -6.80
N HIS A 141 4.21 31.19 -7.11
CA HIS A 141 4.78 32.53 -7.06
C HIS A 141 4.14 33.30 -5.91
N GLY A 142 4.96 33.96 -5.09
CA GLY A 142 4.44 34.89 -4.08
C GLY A 142 4.10 36.22 -4.74
N SER A 143 2.97 36.83 -4.38
CA SER A 143 2.70 38.22 -4.76
C SER A 143 3.72 39.13 -4.06
N MET A 144 4.46 39.93 -4.83
CA MET A 144 5.04 41.16 -4.29
C MET A 144 3.88 42.07 -3.92
N VAL A 145 3.59 42.19 -2.63
CA VAL A 145 2.80 43.32 -2.13
C VAL A 145 3.69 44.57 -2.29
N HIS A 146 3.23 45.53 -3.10
CA HIS A 146 3.87 46.83 -3.24
C HIS A 146 3.18 47.81 -2.29
#